data_AF-A0A7Z9C2N9-F1
#
_entry.id   AF-A0A7Z9C2N9-F1
#
_cell.length_a   1.000
_cell.length_b   1.000
_cell.length_c   1.000
_cell.angle_alpha   90.00
_cell.angle_beta   90.00
_cell.angle_gamma   90.00
#
_symmetry.space_group_name_H-M   'P 1'
#
loop_
_entity.id
_entity.type
_entity.pdbx_description
1 polymer ?
#
loop_
_entity_poly.entity_id
_entity_poly.type
_entity_poly.pdbx_seq_one_letter_code
_entity_poly.pdbx_strand_id
1 'polypeptide(L)'
;MTQGKVIRISKPIFTRLQAIAEPLTDTSASVIEKLLDFYEQHQNEVKPIRKLNPENPPKLAHSKVTKVILNNLHLTNPGWNEIIEEIHIIAVNKINSREKSYDKLILVTSFNITDGEYTEKGYKFVEKLNISIQNVSSDHAWKGILKMVKKLNISVKIYLTWKDKEGASFPGEECLLSWSPDQIINKT
;
A
#
# COMPACT_ATOMS: atom_id res chain seq x y z
N MET A 1 41.99 10.92 13.04
CA MET A 1 41.40 11.73 11.96
C MET A 1 40.34 10.89 11.25
N THR A 2 39.06 11.08 11.56
CA THR A 2 37.95 10.43 10.86
C THR A 2 37.76 11.13 9.52
N GLN A 3 38.06 10.45 8.41
CA GLN A 3 37.76 10.98 7.08
C GLN A 3 36.24 11.07 6.93
N GLY A 4 35.71 12.28 6.73
CA GLY A 4 34.30 12.50 6.43
C GLY A 4 33.93 11.87 5.08
N LYS A 5 32.81 11.15 5.02
CA LYS A 5 32.28 10.59 3.77
C LYS A 5 31.73 11.72 2.91
N VAL A 6 32.21 11.85 1.67
CA VAL A 6 31.71 12.87 0.72
C VAL A 6 30.29 12.52 0.29
N ILE A 7 29.34 13.44 0.50
CA ILE A 7 27.96 13.33 0.01
C ILE A 7 27.83 14.13 -1.29
N ARG A 8 27.40 13.46 -2.37
CA ARG A 8 27.14 14.11 -3.67
C ARG A 8 25.64 14.33 -3.82
N ILE A 9 25.25 15.57 -4.10
CA ILE A 9 23.85 15.97 -4.28
C ILE A 9 23.58 16.11 -5.77
N SER A 10 22.47 15.53 -6.26
CA SER A 10 22.07 15.65 -7.66
C SER A 10 21.45 17.02 -7.96
N LYS A 11 21.51 17.47 -9.22
CA LYS A 11 20.94 18.76 -9.65
C LYS A 11 19.46 18.93 -9.27
N PRO A 12 18.58 17.91 -9.43
CA PRO A 12 17.19 18.02 -8.98
C PRO A 12 17.04 18.25 -7.47
N ILE A 13 17.87 17.60 -6.65
CA ILE A 13 17.85 17.81 -5.19
C ILE A 13 18.35 19.21 -4.88
N PHE A 14 19.44 19.67 -5.50
CA PHE A 14 19.96 21.02 -5.33
C PHE A 14 18.92 22.09 -5.66
N THR A 15 18.18 21.94 -6.77
CA THR A 15 17.09 22.86 -7.14
C THR A 15 15.96 22.87 -6.11
N ARG A 16 15.62 21.72 -5.53
CA ARG A 16 14.63 21.65 -4.44
C ARG A 16 15.13 22.35 -3.17
N LEU A 17 16.42 22.22 -2.84
CA LEU A 17 17.03 22.93 -1.71
C LEU A 17 16.98 24.45 -1.94
N GLN A 18 17.29 24.93 -3.15
CA GLN A 18 17.20 26.35 -3.49
C GLN A 18 15.78 26.92 -3.34
N ALA A 19 14.75 26.13 -3.64
CA ALA A 19 13.35 26.57 -3.52
C ALA A 19 12.91 26.82 -2.07
N ILE A 20 13.65 26.28 -1.08
CA ILE A 20 13.36 26.42 0.36
C ILE A 20 14.24 27.54 0.97
N ALA A 21 15.27 27.98 0.26
CA ALA A 21 16.21 28.99 0.73
C ALA A 21 15.63 30.40 0.61
N GLU A 22 15.86 31.24 1.62
CA GLU A 22 15.63 32.67 1.52
C GLU A 22 16.76 33.33 0.70
N PRO A 23 16.44 34.01 -0.43
CA PRO A 23 17.46 34.60 -1.28
C PRO A 23 18.35 35.60 -0.53
N LEU A 24 19.66 35.52 -0.76
CA LEU A 24 20.69 36.40 -0.17
C LEU A 24 20.88 36.28 1.35
N THR A 25 20.05 35.49 2.02
CA THR A 25 20.13 35.25 3.47
C THR A 25 20.65 33.84 3.77
N ASP A 26 20.14 32.83 3.06
CA ASP A 26 20.48 31.44 3.32
C ASP A 26 21.72 30.97 2.55
N THR A 27 22.55 30.19 3.24
CA THR A 27 23.66 29.44 2.63
C THR A 27 23.28 27.98 2.44
N SER A 28 24.06 27.22 1.67
CA SER A 28 23.82 25.77 1.56
C SER A 28 23.86 25.06 2.92
N ALA A 29 24.67 25.55 3.88
CA ALA A 29 24.74 25.01 5.23
C ALA A 29 23.46 25.32 6.02
N SER A 30 22.99 26.58 6.02
CA SER A 30 21.79 26.97 6.78
C SER A 30 20.51 26.32 6.26
N VAL A 31 20.41 26.08 4.95
CA VAL A 31 19.27 25.31 4.37
C VAL A 31 19.32 23.86 4.83
N ILE A 32 20.50 23.26 4.87
CA ILE A 32 20.67 21.89 5.37
C ILE A 32 20.36 21.83 6.87
N GLU A 33 20.82 22.79 7.67
CA GLU A 33 20.50 22.90 9.10
C GLU A 33 18.99 23.03 9.32
N LYS A 34 18.29 23.93 8.62
CA LYS A 34 16.82 24.04 8.69
C LYS A 34 16.11 22.71 8.38
N LEU A 35 16.62 21.95 7.42
CA LEU A 35 16.07 20.63 7.09
C LEU A 35 16.40 19.57 8.14
N LEU A 36 17.58 19.63 8.75
CA LEU A 36 17.97 18.76 9.85
C LEU A 36 17.16 19.08 11.10
N ASP A 37 17.00 20.35 11.46
CA ASP A 37 16.15 20.80 12.57
C ASP A 37 14.70 20.35 12.35
N PHE A 38 14.16 20.55 11.14
CA PHE A 38 12.84 20.03 10.79
C PHE A 38 12.79 18.52 10.92
N TYR A 39 13.78 17.80 10.39
CA TYR A 39 13.83 16.35 10.48
C TYR A 39 13.89 15.88 11.93
N GLU A 40 14.77 16.43 12.77
CA GLU A 40 14.96 16.07 14.18
C GLU A 40 13.72 16.38 15.03
N GLN A 41 13.09 17.54 14.80
CA GLN A 41 11.83 17.92 15.45
C GLN A 41 10.70 16.94 15.13
N HIS A 42 10.68 16.40 13.91
CA HIS A 42 9.64 15.47 13.46
C HIS A 42 10.10 14.00 13.47
N GLN A 43 11.35 13.71 13.86
CA GLN A 43 11.92 12.35 13.87
C GLN A 43 11.22 11.48 14.92
N ASN A 44 10.76 12.10 16.00
CA ASN A 44 9.99 11.45 17.06
C ASN A 44 8.49 11.33 16.74
N GLU A 45 8.01 11.93 15.64
CA GLU A 45 6.64 11.72 15.13
C GLU A 45 6.50 10.46 14.27
N VAL A 46 7.60 9.70 14.07
CA VAL A 46 7.52 8.36 13.48
C VAL A 46 6.90 7.42 14.51
N LYS A 47 5.56 7.41 14.57
CA LYS A 47 4.83 6.43 15.38
C LYS A 47 5.33 5.04 14.99
N PRO A 48 5.65 4.18 15.97
CA PRO A 48 6.10 2.83 15.67
C PRO A 48 4.99 2.10 14.90
N ILE A 49 5.32 1.64 13.69
CA ILE A 49 4.37 0.90 12.86
C ILE A 49 4.29 -0.54 13.37
N ARG A 50 3.14 -0.92 13.92
CA ARG A 50 2.90 -2.28 14.40
C ARG A 50 2.75 -3.24 13.22
N LYS A 51 3.69 -4.17 13.07
CA LYS A 51 3.56 -5.26 12.08
C LYS A 51 2.53 -6.28 12.56
N LEU A 52 1.52 -6.53 11.74
CA LEU A 52 0.49 -7.53 11.99
C LEU A 52 0.89 -8.86 11.35
N ASN A 53 0.44 -9.97 11.94
CA ASN A 53 0.59 -11.28 11.31
C ASN A 53 -0.32 -11.35 10.07
N PRO A 54 0.21 -11.53 8.85
CA PRO A 54 -0.60 -11.57 7.65
C PRO A 54 -1.57 -12.76 7.61
N GLU A 55 -1.21 -13.92 8.17
CA GLU A 55 -2.06 -15.13 8.14
C GLU A 55 -3.20 -15.07 9.14
N ASN A 56 -2.96 -14.40 10.27
CA ASN A 56 -3.91 -14.31 11.36
C ASN A 56 -3.88 -12.91 11.98
N PRO A 57 -4.36 -11.88 11.25
CA PRO A 57 -4.43 -10.54 11.79
C PRO A 57 -5.58 -10.42 12.79
N PRO A 58 -5.57 -9.39 13.65
CA PRO A 58 -6.75 -9.03 14.44
C PRO A 58 -7.92 -8.63 13.53
N LYS A 59 -9.11 -8.43 14.11
CA LYS A 59 -10.28 -7.94 13.37
C LYS A 59 -9.99 -6.59 12.72
N LEU A 60 -10.15 -6.54 11.40
CA LEU A 60 -9.93 -5.36 10.57
C LEU A 60 -11.17 -4.45 10.48
N ALA A 61 -12.26 -4.79 11.16
CA ALA A 61 -13.40 -3.89 11.32
C ALA A 61 -12.96 -2.53 11.88
N HIS A 62 -13.59 -1.45 11.39
CA HIS A 62 -13.27 -0.06 11.76
C HIS A 62 -11.85 0.42 11.43
N SER A 63 -11.07 -0.36 10.67
CA SER A 63 -9.81 0.10 10.11
C SER A 63 -10.02 1.04 8.92
N LYS A 64 -9.13 2.01 8.77
CA LYS A 64 -8.97 2.84 7.58
C LYS A 64 -7.59 2.54 6.99
N VAL A 65 -7.55 2.20 5.71
CA VAL A 65 -6.28 2.08 4.99
C VAL A 65 -5.76 3.47 4.66
N THR A 66 -4.50 3.73 4.98
CA THR A 66 -3.84 5.01 4.77
C THR A 66 -2.94 4.98 3.54
N LYS A 67 -2.31 3.83 3.27
CA LYS A 67 -1.40 3.65 2.15
C LYS A 67 -1.32 2.20 1.73
N VAL A 68 -1.23 1.96 0.42
CA VAL A 68 -0.99 0.62 -0.14
C VAL A 68 0.14 0.65 -1.13
N ILE A 69 0.95 -0.40 -1.11
CA ILE A 69 1.99 -0.68 -2.09
C ILE A 69 1.74 -2.10 -2.61
N LEU A 70 1.36 -2.22 -3.88
CA LEU A 70 1.18 -3.48 -4.60
C LEU A 70 2.25 -3.56 -5.69
N ASN A 71 3.34 -4.29 -5.45
CA ASN A 71 4.58 -4.16 -6.24
C ASN A 71 5.03 -2.70 -6.36
N ASN A 72 4.87 -2.11 -7.55
CA ASN A 72 5.26 -0.72 -7.86
C ASN A 72 4.05 0.24 -7.88
N LEU A 73 2.83 -0.27 -7.69
CA LEU A 73 1.63 0.55 -7.60
C LEU A 73 1.49 1.12 -6.18
N HIS A 74 1.34 2.43 -6.09
CA HIS A 74 1.13 3.15 -4.84
C HIS A 74 -0.28 3.75 -4.81
N LEU A 75 -1.05 3.45 -3.76
CA LEU A 75 -2.36 4.02 -3.51
C LEU A 75 -2.36 4.78 -2.19
N THR A 76 -3.03 5.94 -2.16
CA THR A 76 -3.12 6.82 -0.98
C THR A 76 -4.56 6.86 -0.49
N ASN A 77 -4.78 6.48 0.77
CA ASN A 77 -6.09 6.35 1.40
C ASN A 77 -7.14 5.49 0.64
N PRO A 78 -6.79 4.35 0.00
CA PRO A 78 -7.76 3.57 -0.75
C PRO A 78 -8.79 2.87 0.15
N GLY A 79 -9.96 2.57 -0.40
CA GLY A 79 -10.91 1.65 0.24
C GLY A 79 -10.48 0.18 0.11
N TRP A 80 -10.94 -0.71 1.00
CA TRP A 80 -10.63 -2.15 0.88
C TRP A 80 -11.06 -2.76 -0.46
N ASN A 81 -12.24 -2.41 -0.95
CA ASN A 81 -12.73 -2.91 -2.24
C ASN A 81 -12.03 -2.26 -3.46
N GLU A 82 -11.45 -1.07 -3.29
CA GLU A 82 -10.60 -0.45 -4.31
C GLU A 82 -9.28 -1.21 -4.47
N ILE A 83 -8.70 -1.68 -3.35
CA ILE A 83 -7.51 -2.55 -3.38
C ILE A 83 -7.83 -3.87 -4.09
N ILE A 84 -9.03 -4.41 -3.88
CA ILE A 84 -9.52 -5.61 -4.58
C ILE A 84 -9.59 -5.35 -6.09
N GLU A 85 -10.16 -4.24 -6.52
CA GLU A 85 -10.20 -3.87 -7.94
C GLU A 85 -8.79 -3.81 -8.56
N GLU A 86 -7.87 -3.11 -7.89
CA GLU A 86 -6.49 -2.95 -8.37
C GLU A 86 -5.71 -4.27 -8.45
N ILE A 87 -5.88 -5.18 -7.48
CA ILE A 87 -5.22 -6.49 -7.57
C ILE A 87 -5.79 -7.35 -8.72
N HIS A 88 -7.08 -7.22 -9.07
CA HIS A 88 -7.63 -7.89 -10.24
C HIS A 88 -7.07 -7.32 -11.55
N ILE A 89 -6.90 -5.99 -11.63
CA ILE A 89 -6.25 -5.35 -12.78
C ILE A 89 -4.81 -5.85 -12.94
N ILE A 90 -4.04 -5.87 -11.86
CA ILE A 90 -2.67 -6.41 -11.87
C ILE A 90 -2.66 -7.89 -12.26
N ALA A 91 -3.60 -8.68 -11.75
CA ALA A 91 -3.70 -10.11 -12.04
C ALA A 91 -3.93 -10.38 -13.53
N VAL A 92 -4.90 -9.69 -14.16
CA VAL A 92 -5.19 -9.84 -15.60
C VAL A 92 -3.98 -9.46 -16.46
N ASN A 93 -3.27 -8.39 -16.10
CA ASN A 93 -2.07 -7.96 -16.81
C ASN A 93 -0.89 -8.93 -16.63
N LYS A 94 -0.82 -9.62 -15.50
CA LYS A 94 0.23 -10.62 -15.23
C LYS A 94 -0.05 -11.96 -15.93
N ILE A 95 -1.31 -12.33 -16.10
CA ILE A 95 -1.70 -13.57 -16.79
C ILE A 95 -1.63 -13.35 -18.30
N ASN A 96 -0.52 -13.79 -18.91
CA ASN A 96 -0.28 -13.69 -20.35
C ASN A 96 -1.11 -14.71 -21.13
N SER A 97 -2.37 -14.36 -21.41
CA SER A 97 -3.33 -15.15 -22.20
C SER A 97 -4.19 -14.23 -23.08
N ARG A 98 -4.70 -14.77 -24.19
CA ARG A 98 -5.65 -14.08 -25.10
C ARG A 98 -7.11 -14.14 -24.62
N GLU A 99 -7.37 -14.86 -23.53
CA GLU A 99 -8.69 -15.01 -22.95
C GLU A 99 -9.23 -13.70 -22.37
N LYS A 100 -10.54 -13.66 -22.12
CA LYS A 100 -11.19 -12.53 -21.45
C LYS A 100 -10.73 -12.43 -19.99
N SER A 101 -10.86 -11.24 -19.41
CA SER A 101 -10.49 -10.98 -18.01
C SER A 101 -11.18 -11.93 -17.03
N TYR A 102 -12.48 -12.20 -17.24
CA TYR A 102 -13.25 -13.12 -16.40
C TYR A 102 -12.62 -14.51 -16.33
N ASP A 103 -12.34 -15.13 -17.48
CA ASP A 103 -11.77 -16.47 -17.58
C ASP A 103 -10.39 -16.58 -16.91
N LYS A 104 -9.57 -15.53 -17.02
CA LYS A 104 -8.28 -15.44 -16.32
C LYS A 104 -8.46 -15.37 -14.81
N LEU A 105 -9.43 -14.58 -14.35
CA LEU A 105 -9.60 -14.24 -12.95
C LEU A 105 -10.28 -15.35 -12.15
N ILE A 106 -11.23 -16.10 -12.72
CA ILE A 106 -11.88 -17.24 -12.01
C ILE A 106 -10.87 -18.27 -11.52
N LEU A 107 -9.72 -18.38 -12.19
CA LEU A 107 -8.66 -19.30 -11.82
C LEU A 107 -7.85 -18.81 -10.62
N VAL A 108 -7.78 -17.50 -10.36
CA VAL A 108 -6.85 -16.92 -9.37
C VAL A 108 -7.53 -16.16 -8.24
N THR A 109 -8.73 -15.64 -8.47
CA THR A 109 -9.46 -14.84 -7.48
C THR A 109 -10.07 -15.71 -6.39
N SER A 110 -10.17 -15.13 -5.19
CA SER A 110 -10.97 -15.69 -4.09
C SER A 110 -12.26 -14.91 -3.86
N PHE A 111 -12.55 -13.93 -4.71
CA PHE A 111 -13.72 -13.07 -4.61
C PHE A 111 -14.80 -13.51 -5.59
N ASN A 112 -16.05 -13.21 -5.26
CA ASN A 112 -17.15 -13.44 -6.18
C ASN A 112 -17.08 -12.40 -7.30
N ILE A 113 -17.03 -12.90 -8.54
CA ILE A 113 -17.03 -12.09 -9.75
C ILE A 113 -18.10 -12.59 -10.72
N THR A 114 -18.60 -11.70 -11.59
CA THR A 114 -19.46 -12.04 -12.71
C THR A 114 -18.90 -11.46 -14.01
N ASP A 115 -19.13 -12.14 -15.13
CA ASP A 115 -18.78 -11.61 -16.45
C ASP A 115 -19.74 -10.46 -16.83
N GLY A 116 -19.20 -9.38 -17.39
CA GLY A 116 -19.96 -8.21 -17.79
C GLY A 116 -20.51 -7.37 -16.62
N GLU A 117 -21.45 -6.49 -16.95
CA GLU A 117 -22.03 -5.53 -16.02
C GLU A 117 -23.11 -6.17 -15.13
N TYR A 118 -22.89 -6.11 -13.82
CA TYR A 118 -23.84 -6.48 -12.79
C TYR A 118 -23.64 -5.59 -11.55
N THR A 119 -24.70 -4.91 -11.08
CA THR A 119 -24.59 -3.90 -10.01
C THR A 119 -25.52 -4.15 -8.82
N GLU A 120 -26.22 -5.28 -8.81
CA GLU A 120 -27.08 -5.68 -7.70
C GLU A 120 -26.31 -6.45 -6.62
N LYS A 121 -26.92 -6.68 -5.45
CA LYS A 121 -26.39 -7.56 -4.38
C LYS A 121 -24.96 -7.22 -3.92
N GLY A 122 -24.62 -5.93 -3.97
CA GLY A 122 -23.31 -5.42 -3.55
C GLY A 122 -22.20 -5.60 -4.59
N TYR A 123 -22.53 -5.97 -5.83
CA TYR A 123 -21.57 -5.98 -6.92
C TYR A 123 -21.27 -4.56 -7.42
N LYS A 124 -20.01 -4.33 -7.78
CA LYS A 124 -19.53 -3.13 -8.47
C LYS A 124 -18.95 -3.54 -9.82
N PHE A 125 -19.40 -2.86 -10.87
CA PHE A 125 -18.84 -3.06 -12.21
C PHE A 125 -17.46 -2.39 -12.34
N VAL A 126 -16.50 -3.11 -12.91
CA VAL A 126 -15.14 -2.67 -13.21
C VAL A 126 -14.96 -2.65 -14.72
N GLU A 127 -15.27 -1.50 -15.33
CA GLU A 127 -15.31 -1.30 -16.78
C GLU A 127 -14.01 -1.75 -17.48
N LYS A 128 -12.84 -1.41 -16.92
CA LYS A 128 -11.52 -1.79 -17.45
C LYS A 128 -11.35 -3.30 -17.66
N LEU A 129 -12.05 -4.10 -16.87
CA LEU A 129 -11.97 -5.55 -16.91
C LEU A 129 -13.21 -6.20 -17.54
N ASN A 130 -14.28 -5.43 -17.78
CA ASN A 130 -15.59 -5.92 -18.19
C ASN A 130 -16.10 -7.07 -17.28
N ILE A 131 -15.95 -6.89 -15.97
CA ILE A 131 -16.48 -7.81 -14.95
C ILE A 131 -17.10 -7.00 -13.82
N SER A 132 -17.94 -7.65 -13.02
CA SER A 132 -18.35 -7.11 -11.72
C SER A 132 -17.75 -7.89 -10.57
N ILE A 133 -17.39 -7.19 -9.50
CA ILE A 133 -16.78 -7.75 -8.29
C ILE A 133 -17.68 -7.45 -7.10
N GLN A 134 -17.98 -8.46 -6.28
CA GLN A 134 -18.78 -8.25 -5.07
C GLN A 134 -17.97 -7.54 -3.99
N ASN A 135 -18.52 -6.46 -3.42
CA ASN A 135 -17.93 -5.80 -2.26
C ASN A 135 -17.96 -6.72 -1.04
N VAL A 136 -16.92 -6.64 -0.23
CA VAL A 136 -16.76 -7.46 0.98
C VAL A 136 -16.30 -6.64 2.19
N SER A 137 -16.33 -7.26 3.37
CA SER A 137 -15.79 -6.68 4.60
C SER A 137 -14.27 -6.58 4.55
N SER A 138 -13.66 -5.74 5.39
CA SER A 138 -12.21 -5.58 5.49
C SER A 138 -11.49 -6.89 5.82
N ASP A 139 -12.04 -7.69 6.73
CA ASP A 139 -11.49 -9.01 7.08
C ASP A 139 -11.49 -9.98 5.88
N HIS A 140 -12.57 -9.99 5.11
CA HIS A 140 -12.67 -10.84 3.93
C HIS A 140 -11.81 -10.31 2.78
N ALA A 141 -11.74 -8.99 2.62
CA ALA A 141 -10.88 -8.31 1.65
C ALA A 141 -9.41 -8.71 1.86
N TRP A 142 -8.88 -8.58 3.08
CA TRP A 142 -7.51 -8.96 3.36
C TRP A 142 -7.24 -10.45 3.08
N LYS A 143 -8.13 -11.35 3.52
CA LYS A 143 -7.99 -12.78 3.27
C LYS A 143 -7.93 -13.11 1.77
N GLY A 144 -8.80 -12.51 0.97
CA GLY A 144 -8.81 -12.71 -0.48
C GLY A 144 -7.60 -12.08 -1.16
N ILE A 145 -7.21 -10.87 -0.77
CA ILE A 145 -5.99 -10.20 -1.26
C ILE A 145 -4.77 -11.07 -0.97
N LEU A 146 -4.60 -11.55 0.27
CA LEU A 146 -3.46 -12.38 0.66
C LEU A 146 -3.35 -13.66 -0.17
N LYS A 147 -4.48 -14.32 -0.46
CA LYS A 147 -4.51 -15.50 -1.34
C LYS A 147 -4.09 -15.16 -2.77
N MET A 148 -4.64 -14.08 -3.33
CA MET A 148 -4.30 -13.64 -4.69
C MET A 148 -2.83 -13.25 -4.82
N VAL A 149 -2.30 -12.43 -3.91
CA VAL A 149 -0.90 -11.98 -3.97
C VAL A 149 0.08 -13.16 -3.87
N LYS A 150 -0.23 -14.15 -3.01
CA LYS A 150 0.54 -15.40 -2.91
C LYS A 150 0.52 -16.18 -4.21
N LYS A 151 -0.66 -16.42 -4.77
CA LYS A 151 -0.82 -17.19 -6.01
C LYS A 151 -0.14 -16.53 -7.21
N LEU A 152 -0.10 -15.20 -7.22
CA LEU A 152 0.45 -14.40 -8.30
C LEU A 152 1.91 -13.97 -8.07
N ASN A 153 2.53 -14.32 -6.92
CA ASN A 153 3.83 -13.81 -6.51
C ASN A 153 3.94 -12.27 -6.65
N ILE A 154 3.01 -11.56 -6.00
CA ILE A 154 2.94 -10.10 -5.95
C ILE A 154 3.26 -9.65 -4.53
N SER A 155 4.18 -8.71 -4.35
CA SER A 155 4.41 -8.11 -3.03
C SER A 155 3.27 -7.15 -2.67
N VAL A 156 2.89 -7.14 -1.38
CA VAL A 156 1.88 -6.22 -0.84
C VAL A 156 2.32 -5.64 0.50
N LYS A 157 2.07 -4.34 0.69
CA LYS A 157 2.13 -3.63 1.98
C LYS A 157 0.88 -2.76 2.11
N ILE A 158 0.10 -2.96 3.16
CA ILE A 158 -1.09 -2.17 3.50
C ILE A 158 -0.84 -1.54 4.87
N TYR A 159 -0.76 -0.22 4.88
CA TYR A 159 -0.70 0.61 6.07
C TYR A 159 -2.12 1.00 6.43
N LEU A 160 -2.48 0.84 7.70
CA LEU A 160 -3.83 1.09 8.18
C LEU A 160 -3.82 1.54 9.63
N THR A 161 -4.85 2.27 10.01
CA THR A 161 -5.10 2.70 11.39
C THR A 161 -6.51 2.29 11.78
N TRP A 162 -6.75 2.02 13.07
CA TRP A 162 -8.12 1.90 13.54
C TRP A 162 -8.66 3.24 13.97
N LYS A 163 -9.94 3.48 13.63
CA LYS A 163 -10.70 4.58 14.19
C LYS A 163 -10.84 4.39 15.70
N ASP A 164 -10.89 5.49 16.41
CA ASP A 164 -11.22 5.51 17.84
C ASP A 164 -12.71 5.20 18.01
N LYS A 165 -13.04 3.90 18.11
CA LYS A 165 -14.39 3.35 18.22
C LYS A 165 -14.38 2.07 19.03
N GLU A 166 -15.48 1.80 19.72
CA GLU A 166 -15.68 0.52 20.40
C GLU A 166 -15.57 -0.65 19.40
N GLY A 167 -14.88 -1.72 19.79
CA GLY A 167 -14.63 -2.89 18.95
C GLY A 167 -13.46 -2.76 17.97
N ALA A 168 -12.75 -1.62 17.94
CA ALA A 168 -11.50 -1.49 17.23
C ALA A 168 -10.36 -2.25 17.93
N SER A 169 -9.51 -2.92 17.15
CA SER A 169 -8.42 -3.75 17.68
C SER A 169 -7.25 -2.93 18.23
N PHE A 170 -6.84 -1.87 17.52
CA PHE A 170 -5.72 -1.01 17.89
C PHE A 170 -6.02 0.49 17.64
N PRO A 171 -6.94 1.11 18.39
CA PRO A 171 -7.35 2.50 18.18
C PRO A 171 -6.16 3.47 18.10
N GLY A 172 -6.10 4.26 17.03
CA GLY A 172 -5.07 5.32 16.88
C GLY A 172 -3.65 4.85 16.57
N GLU A 173 -3.38 3.54 16.58
CA GLU A 173 -2.09 2.96 16.18
C GLU A 173 -2.01 2.78 14.66
N GLU A 174 -0.82 3.05 14.10
CA GLU A 174 -0.52 2.70 12.71
C GLU A 174 0.02 1.27 12.64
N CYS A 175 -0.59 0.48 11.78
CA CYS A 175 -0.31 -0.93 11.60
C CYS A 175 0.05 -1.25 10.15
N LEU A 176 0.79 -2.34 9.95
CA LEU A 176 1.22 -2.85 8.65
C LEU A 176 0.82 -4.31 8.47
N LEU A 177 0.04 -4.58 7.43
CA LEU A 177 -0.10 -5.91 6.84
C LEU A 177 0.84 -6.00 5.65
N SER A 178 1.63 -7.06 5.56
CA SER A 178 2.54 -7.22 4.42
C SER A 178 2.82 -8.67 4.09
N TRP A 179 3.09 -8.92 2.81
CA TRP A 179 3.59 -10.20 2.31
C TRP A 179 4.48 -9.94 1.09
N SER A 180 5.55 -10.69 0.93
CA SER A 180 6.33 -10.72 -0.31
C SER A 180 6.92 -12.12 -0.56
N PRO A 181 7.16 -12.51 -1.83
CA PRO A 181 7.75 -13.81 -2.17
C PRO A 181 9.08 -14.08 -1.43
N ASP A 182 9.91 -13.05 -1.29
CA ASP A 182 11.24 -13.16 -0.67
C ASP A 182 11.21 -13.42 0.85
N GLN A 183 10.06 -13.23 1.52
CA GLN A 183 9.94 -13.53 2.95
C GLN A 183 9.97 -15.03 3.27
N ILE A 184 9.80 -15.89 2.25
CA ILE A 184 9.81 -17.35 2.41
C ILE A 184 11.25 -17.90 2.52
N ILE A 185 12.24 -17.21 1.93
CA ILE A 185 13.62 -17.71 1.82
C ILE A 185 14.37 -17.63 3.17
N ASN A 186 13.99 -16.72 4.06
CA ASN A 186 14.67 -16.49 5.35
C ASN A 186 14.13 -17.35 6.52
N LYS A 187 13.43 -18.46 6.23
CA LYS A 187 12.90 -19.39 7.24
C LYS A 187 13.50 -20.80 7.19
N THR A 188 14.66 -20.97 6.55
CA THR A 188 15.45 -22.21 6.58
C THR A 188 16.71 -21.98 7.38
#